data_AF-U2W5F7-F1
#
_entry.id   AF-U2W5F7-F1
#
_cell.length_a   1.000
_cell.length_b   1.000
_cell.length_c   1.000
_cell.angle_alpha   90.00
_cell.angle_beta   90.00
_cell.angle_gamma   90.00
#
_symmetry.space_group_name_H-M   'P 1'
#
loop_
_entity.id
_entity.type
_entity.pdbx_description
1 polymer ?
#
loop_
_entity_poly.entity_id
_entity_poly.type
_entity_poly.pdbx_seq_one_letter_code
_entity_poly.pdbx_strand_id
1 'polypeptide(L)'
;MRQTKRRIRMAKTGNLEEEFAMNPPEPVAEGNLKEDEAKKEEATEAMETIVIPMTDEDKDDKFLCINGRGIYVKRGEAQKVPKPYAELWKNSQMQASRAMRYQMENENKQLTD
;
A
#
# COMPACT_ATOMS: atom_id res chain seq x y z
N MET A 1 -23.58 -40.78 55.55
CA MET A 1 -22.39 -41.15 54.76
C MET A 1 -22.41 -40.40 53.43
N ARG A 2 -21.32 -39.67 53.10
CA ARG A 2 -20.75 -39.31 51.77
C ARG A 2 -21.68 -38.71 50.69
N GLN A 3 -21.35 -37.71 49.88
CA GLN A 3 -20.22 -36.81 49.72
C GLN A 3 -20.67 -35.68 48.76
N THR A 4 -20.04 -34.54 48.92
CA THR A 4 -19.90 -33.35 48.08
C THR A 4 -19.80 -33.60 46.56
N LYS A 5 -20.34 -32.67 45.74
CA LYS A 5 -19.67 -32.13 44.53
C LYS A 5 -20.13 -30.69 44.23
N ARG A 6 -19.17 -29.85 43.87
CA ARG A 6 -19.16 -28.37 43.89
C ARG A 6 -19.26 -27.78 42.48
N ARG A 7 -19.85 -26.57 42.41
CA ARG A 7 -19.54 -25.38 41.56
C ARG A 7 -19.75 -25.54 40.04
N ILE A 8 -20.26 -24.54 39.31
CA ILE A 8 -19.62 -23.24 39.01
C ILE A 8 -20.69 -22.13 38.89
N ARG A 9 -20.36 -20.91 39.37
CA ARG A 9 -21.22 -19.72 39.32
C ARG A 9 -21.14 -19.10 37.91
N MET A 10 -22.28 -18.85 37.28
CA MET A 10 -22.38 -17.91 36.15
C MET A 10 -22.61 -16.51 36.72
N ALA A 11 -21.75 -15.56 36.35
CA ALA A 11 -21.81 -14.17 36.78
C ALA A 11 -23.00 -13.46 36.13
N LYS A 12 -23.66 -12.62 36.93
CA LYS A 12 -24.81 -11.79 36.56
C LYS A 12 -24.32 -10.66 35.64
N THR A 13 -24.55 -10.78 34.34
CA THR A 13 -24.35 -9.71 33.35
C THR A 13 -25.42 -8.63 33.56
N GLY A 14 -24.98 -7.46 34.03
CA GLY A 14 -25.83 -6.29 34.21
C GLY A 14 -26.01 -5.51 32.90
N ASN A 15 -27.26 -5.08 32.69
CA ASN A 15 -27.81 -3.97 31.92
C ASN A 15 -27.29 -3.61 30.52
N LEU A 16 -28.22 -3.77 29.57
CA LEU A 16 -28.40 -2.90 28.41
C LEU A 16 -28.76 -1.48 28.87
N GLU A 17 -28.23 -0.50 28.13
CA GLU A 17 -28.78 0.82 27.75
C GLU A 17 -27.63 1.83 27.76
N GLU A 18 -27.09 2.15 26.59
CA GLU A 18 -26.42 3.44 26.36
C GLU A 18 -26.57 3.86 24.90
N GLU A 19 -26.84 5.14 24.72
CA GLU A 19 -27.69 5.71 23.69
C GLU A 19 -26.96 5.99 22.38
N PHE A 20 -27.67 5.89 21.25
CA PHE A 20 -27.23 6.39 19.94
C PHE A 20 -27.24 7.93 19.92
N ALA A 21 -26.18 8.54 20.45
CA ALA A 21 -25.94 9.97 20.30
C ALA A 21 -25.30 10.26 18.93
N MET A 22 -26.09 10.82 18.03
CA MET A 22 -25.67 11.37 16.75
C MET A 22 -24.80 12.62 16.99
N ASN A 23 -23.49 12.46 17.09
CA ASN A 23 -22.56 13.58 17.15
C ASN A 23 -22.43 14.22 15.74
N PRO A 24 -22.57 15.55 15.61
CA PRO A 24 -22.30 16.23 14.34
C PRO A 24 -20.81 16.06 13.96
N PRO A 25 -20.47 15.88 12.66
CA PRO A 25 -19.10 15.66 12.26
C PRO A 25 -18.24 16.89 12.61
N GLU A 26 -17.19 16.66 13.38
CA GLU A 26 -16.16 17.64 13.67
C GLU A 26 -15.54 18.15 12.35
N PRO A 27 -15.17 19.44 12.25
CA PRO A 27 -14.55 19.96 11.03
C PRO A 27 -13.24 19.22 10.78
N VAL A 28 -13.15 18.54 9.64
CA VAL A 28 -11.93 17.91 9.16
C VAL A 28 -10.85 18.98 9.02
N ALA A 29 -9.92 19.01 9.98
CA ALA A 29 -8.73 19.81 9.89
C ALA A 29 -8.00 19.43 8.60
N GLU A 30 -7.85 20.39 7.69
CA GLU A 30 -6.96 20.30 6.54
C GLU A 30 -5.55 20.05 7.09
N GLY A 31 -5.18 18.77 7.14
CA GLY A 31 -3.88 18.33 7.60
C GLY A 31 -2.84 18.77 6.59
N ASN A 32 -2.12 19.84 6.92
CA ASN A 32 -0.83 20.17 6.32
C ASN A 32 0.03 18.90 6.25
N LEU A 33 0.25 18.41 5.03
CA LEU A 33 1.22 17.35 4.72
C LEU A 33 2.60 17.89 5.10
N LYS A 34 3.02 17.65 6.34
CA LYS A 34 4.39 17.88 6.76
C LYS A 34 5.26 16.88 6.01
N GLU A 35 6.20 17.40 5.24
CA GLU A 35 7.30 16.65 4.66
C GLU A 35 8.12 16.07 5.83
N ASP A 36 7.84 14.81 6.18
CA ASP A 36 8.70 14.07 7.08
C ASP A 36 10.00 13.77 6.33
N GLU A 37 11.01 14.62 6.55
CA GLU A 37 12.40 14.35 6.21
C GLU A 37 12.86 13.08 6.95
N ALA A 38 12.59 11.93 6.35
CA ALA A 38 13.14 10.65 6.77
C ALA A 38 14.67 10.74 6.65
N LYS A 39 15.35 11.03 7.76
CA LYS A 39 16.79 10.84 7.93
C LYS A 39 17.12 9.38 7.58
N LYS A 40 17.55 9.17 6.35
CA LYS A 40 17.99 7.89 5.83
C LYS A 40 19.45 7.73 6.24
N GLU A 41 19.73 6.74 7.07
CA GLU A 41 21.09 6.23 7.26
C GLU A 41 21.55 5.70 5.89
N GLU A 42 22.27 6.53 5.14
CA GLU A 42 22.83 6.17 3.85
C GLU A 42 24.01 5.22 4.07
N ALA A 43 23.73 3.92 4.05
CA ALA A 43 24.61 3.05 3.29
C ALA A 43 24.75 3.71 1.91
N THR A 44 25.97 3.88 1.41
CA THR A 44 26.26 4.53 0.12
C THR A 44 25.65 3.71 -1.03
N GLU A 45 24.34 3.79 -1.19
CA GLU A 45 23.58 3.09 -2.22
C GLU A 45 23.88 3.78 -3.54
N ALA A 46 24.28 3.01 -4.54
CA ALA A 46 24.48 3.54 -5.88
C ALA A 46 23.18 4.22 -6.35
N MET A 47 23.28 5.47 -6.81
CA MET A 47 22.15 6.22 -7.35
C MET A 47 22.05 5.96 -8.86
N GLU A 48 20.86 5.64 -9.34
CA GLU A 48 20.54 5.52 -10.77
C GLU A 48 19.50 6.58 -11.15
N THR A 49 19.63 7.13 -12.35
CA THR A 49 18.61 8.04 -12.89
C THR A 49 17.51 7.21 -13.55
N ILE A 50 16.26 7.45 -13.16
CA ILE A 50 15.08 6.88 -13.82
C ILE A 50 14.24 7.99 -14.44
N VAL A 51 13.53 7.63 -15.51
CA VAL A 51 12.52 8.47 -16.15
C VAL A 51 11.24 7.67 -16.20
N ILE A 52 10.18 8.21 -15.62
CA ILE A 52 8.83 7.64 -15.71
C ILE A 52 8.07 8.47 -16.75
N PRO A 53 7.63 7.89 -17.87
CA PRO A 53 6.91 8.65 -18.88
C PRO A 53 5.58 9.16 -18.33
N MET A 54 5.22 10.37 -18.74
CA MET A 54 3.88 10.91 -18.55
C MET A 54 2.98 10.30 -19.62
N THR A 55 1.87 9.69 -19.20
CA THR A 55 0.82 9.20 -20.12
C THR A 55 -0.45 10.01 -19.87
N ASP A 56 -1.33 10.11 -20.88
CA ASP A 56 -2.58 10.88 -20.75
C ASP A 56 -3.52 10.28 -19.69
N GLU A 57 -3.42 8.97 -19.46
CA GLU A 57 -4.19 8.20 -18.48
C GLU A 57 -3.63 8.32 -17.06
N ASP A 58 -2.30 8.39 -16.90
CA ASP A 58 -1.65 8.47 -15.58
C ASP A 58 -0.89 9.79 -15.43
N LYS A 59 -1.60 10.82 -14.97
CA LYS A 59 -0.99 12.14 -14.70
C LYS A 59 -0.33 12.24 -13.32
N ASP A 60 -0.63 11.32 -12.42
CA ASP A 60 -0.17 11.38 -11.04
C ASP A 60 1.24 10.83 -10.87
N ASP A 61 1.99 11.42 -9.92
CA ASP A 61 3.32 10.96 -9.53
C ASP A 61 3.31 9.48 -9.09
N LYS A 62 4.41 8.76 -9.35
CA LYS A 62 4.52 7.36 -8.95
C LYS A 62 5.13 7.24 -7.56
N PHE A 63 4.41 6.54 -6.69
CA PHE A 63 4.95 6.06 -5.43
C PHE A 63 5.64 4.69 -5.65
N LEU A 64 6.93 4.60 -5.33
CA LEU A 64 7.71 3.37 -5.38
C LEU A 64 8.02 2.93 -3.95
N CYS A 65 7.64 1.70 -3.59
CA CYS A 65 7.85 1.16 -2.25
C CYS A 65 8.62 -0.17 -2.28
N ILE A 66 9.64 -0.28 -1.43
CA ILE A 66 10.41 -1.50 -1.18
C ILE A 66 10.44 -1.75 0.33
N ASN A 67 9.93 -2.89 0.78
CA ASN A 67 9.96 -3.30 2.19
C ASN A 67 9.45 -2.22 3.16
N GLY A 68 8.37 -1.52 2.80
CA GLY A 68 7.79 -0.45 3.61
C GLY A 68 8.50 0.91 3.52
N ARG A 69 9.60 1.01 2.79
CA ARG A 69 10.27 2.28 2.48
C ARG A 69 9.81 2.78 1.13
N GLY A 70 9.19 3.96 1.11
CA GLY A 70 8.61 4.58 -0.07
C GLY A 70 9.36 5.82 -0.54
N ILE A 71 9.37 6.07 -1.85
CA ILE A 71 9.76 7.34 -2.44
C ILE A 71 8.72 7.77 -3.47
N TYR A 72 8.48 9.09 -3.56
CA TYR A 72 7.71 9.67 -4.66
C TYR A 72 8.65 10.05 -5.80
N VAL A 73 8.27 9.64 -7.01
CA VAL A 73 9.00 9.93 -8.23
C VAL A 73 8.09 10.71 -9.17
N LYS A 74 8.53 11.90 -9.57
CA LYS A 74 7.79 12.74 -10.50
C LYS A 74 7.79 12.13 -11.89
N ARG A 75 6.63 12.13 -12.55
CA ARG A 75 6.54 11.72 -13.95
C ARG A 75 7.07 12.81 -14.88
N GLY A 76 7.59 12.40 -16.03
CA GLY A 76 8.15 13.30 -17.05
C GLY A 76 9.55 13.84 -16.75
N GLU A 77 10.03 13.74 -15.50
CA GLU A 77 11.34 14.23 -15.09
C GLU A 77 12.35 13.10 -14.90
N ALA A 78 13.63 13.40 -15.16
CA ALA A 78 14.73 12.50 -14.87
C ALA A 78 15.14 12.68 -13.40
N GLN A 79 14.81 11.69 -12.56
CA GLN A 79 15.08 11.76 -11.12
C GLN A 79 16.13 10.72 -10.71
N LYS A 80 17.09 11.14 -9.88
CA LYS A 80 18.04 10.22 -9.25
C LYS A 80 17.35 9.51 -8.10
N VAL A 81 17.33 8.19 -8.18
CA VAL A 81 16.78 7.31 -7.14
C VAL A 81 17.82 6.27 -6.74
N PRO A 82 17.73 5.70 -5.52
CA PRO A 82 18.61 4.60 -5.17
C PRO A 82 18.38 3.40 -6.09
N LYS A 83 19.46 2.69 -6.43
CA LYS A 83 19.45 1.53 -7.34
C LYS A 83 18.34 0.51 -7.08
N PRO A 84 18.00 0.14 -5.82
CA PRO A 84 16.89 -0.78 -5.56
C PRO A 84 15.56 -0.32 -6.18
N TYR A 85 15.27 0.99 -6.13
CA TYR A 85 14.04 1.56 -6.70
C TYR A 85 14.10 1.61 -8.23
N ALA A 86 15.27 1.82 -8.81
CA ALA A 86 15.45 1.74 -10.26
C ALA A 86 15.24 0.31 -10.78
N GLU A 87 15.75 -0.70 -10.07
CA GLU A 87 15.51 -2.11 -10.38
C GLU A 87 14.04 -2.49 -10.21
N LEU A 88 13.39 -2.04 -9.14
CA LEU A 88 11.95 -2.22 -8.94
C LEU A 88 11.16 -1.69 -10.14
N TRP A 89 11.48 -0.48 -10.60
CA TRP A 89 10.81 0.12 -11.75
C TRP A 89 10.98 -0.72 -13.03
N LYS A 90 12.21 -1.14 -13.34
CA LYS A 90 12.51 -2.01 -14.49
C LYS A 90 11.75 -3.34 -14.39
N ASN A 91 11.70 -3.93 -13.20
CA ASN A 91 11.00 -5.19 -12.95
C ASN A 91 9.49 -5.04 -13.15
N SER A 92 8.91 -3.93 -12.66
CA SER A 92 7.49 -3.64 -12.87
C SER A 92 7.15 -3.54 -14.36
N GLN A 93 7.97 -2.87 -15.16
CA GLN A 93 7.77 -2.78 -16.61
C GLN A 93 7.89 -4.15 -17.30
N MET A 94 8.86 -4.95 -16.89
CA MET A 94 9.01 -6.31 -17.42
C MET A 94 7.81 -7.19 -17.07
N GLN A 95 7.29 -7.09 -15.84
CA GLN A 95 6.09 -7.82 -15.43
C GLN A 95 4.85 -7.38 -16.21
N ALA A 96 4.66 -6.08 -16.41
CA ALA A 96 3.56 -5.56 -17.22
C ALA A 96 3.61 -6.09 -18.66
N SER A 97 4.78 -6.03 -19.31
CA SER A 97 4.96 -6.54 -20.68
C SER A 97 4.74 -8.05 -20.79
N ARG A 98 5.19 -8.83 -19.80
CA ARG A 98 4.94 -10.28 -19.75
C ARG A 98 3.46 -10.58 -19.54
N ALA A 99 2.80 -9.85 -18.64
CA ALA A 99 1.36 -10.02 -18.40
C ALA A 99 0.54 -9.76 -19.66
N MET A 100 0.84 -8.70 -20.41
CA MET A 100 0.19 -8.43 -21.71
C MET A 100 0.38 -9.57 -22.71
N ARG A 101 1.60 -10.12 -22.80
CA ARG A 101 1.87 -11.27 -23.69
C ARG A 101 1.06 -12.51 -23.29
N TYR A 102 0.99 -12.82 -22.00
CA TYR A 102 0.19 -13.94 -21.50
C TYR A 102 -1.30 -13.73 -21.74
N GLN A 103 -1.81 -12.52 -21.60
CA GLN A 103 -3.21 -12.19 -21.91
C GLN A 103 -3.51 -12.44 -23.39
N MET A 104 -2.70 -11.90 -24.30
CA MET A 104 -2.86 -12.12 -25.75
C MET A 104 -2.76 -13.60 -26.14
N GLU A 105 -1.82 -14.35 -25.54
CA GLU A 105 -1.69 -15.79 -25.80
C GLU A 105 -2.92 -16.57 -25.33
N ASN A 106 -3.46 -16.24 -24.16
CA ASN A 106 -4.65 -16.90 -23.62
C ASN A 106 -5.93 -16.52 -24.38
N GLU A 107 -6.05 -15.29 -24.85
CA GLU A 107 -7.14 -14.84 -25.73
C GLU A 107 -7.11 -15.59 -27.05
N ASN A 108 -5.93 -15.72 -27.68
CA ASN A 108 -5.79 -16.45 -28.94
C ASN A 108 -6.11 -17.94 -28.80
N LYS A 109 -5.74 -18.58 -27.69
CA LYS A 109 -6.11 -19.98 -27.41
C LYS A 109 -7.63 -20.18 -27.31
N GLN A 110 -8.34 -19.24 -26.68
CA GLN A 110 -9.80 -19.29 -26.55
C GLN A 110 -10.56 -19.11 -27.87
N LEU A 111 -9.95 -18.52 -28.91
CA LEU A 111 -10.58 -18.41 -30.23
C LEU A 111 -10.38 -19.67 -31.11
N THR A 112 -9.45 -20.55 -30.74
CA THR A 112 -9.08 -21.73 -31.53
C THR A 112 -9.67 -23.04 -31.02
N ASP A 113 -10.31 -23.04 -29.85
CA ASP A 113 -11.08 -24.17 -29.27
C ASP A 113 -12.58 -24.01 -29.54
#